data_AF-A0A959QFT0-F1
#
_entry.id   AF-A0A959QFT0-F1
#
_cell.length_a   1.000
_cell.length_b   1.000
_cell.length_c   1.000
_cell.angle_alpha   90.00
_cell.angle_beta   90.00
_cell.angle_gamma   90.00
#
_symmetry.space_group_name_H-M   'P 1'
#
loop_
_entity.id
_entity.type
_entity.pdbx_description
1 polymer ?
#
loop_
_entity_poly.entity_id
_entity_poly.type
_entity_poly.pdbx_seq_one_letter_code
_entity_poly.pdbx_strand_id
1 'polypeptide(L)'
;MEKKEHFYKAYLLLESIRSQLASGSLEAGAAPQLCEEAENALTIFIGTVSFLIKYKMVAVRDITVTSNRHQEVAFNHKLGSLNAADSAYLTLDSDPRPFRNHAESSSILLVDDLQDAAIERFLSLSPFIIDNNAFLDKSQESLDIYIFSHVANGEYVYKNVNSHFQKMEEHNTYTISTAYEEKIEVKDEVDFGWEFNESSTKTLRPYAVLKEQFDNMQVDLSKV
;
A
#
# COMPACT_ATOMS: atom_id res chain seq x y z
N MET A 1 -11.07 12.64 -23.80
CA MET A 1 -11.05 11.30 -24.43
C MET A 1 -9.68 11.05 -25.06
N GLU A 2 -9.19 11.99 -25.88
CA GLU A 2 -7.87 11.99 -26.56
C GLU A 2 -6.65 11.75 -25.63
N LYS A 3 -6.54 12.43 -24.48
CA LYS A 3 -5.41 12.23 -23.55
C LYS A 3 -5.29 10.79 -22.99
N LYS A 4 -6.43 10.12 -22.74
CA LYS A 4 -6.45 8.73 -22.26
C LYS A 4 -5.96 7.76 -23.35
N GLU A 5 -6.30 8.05 -24.59
CA GLU A 5 -5.89 7.26 -25.75
C GLU A 5 -4.38 7.38 -26.01
N HIS A 6 -3.82 8.59 -25.95
CA HIS A 6 -2.37 8.78 -26.07
C HIS A 6 -1.59 8.08 -24.97
N PHE A 7 -2.08 8.14 -23.72
CA PHE A 7 -1.47 7.45 -22.60
C PHE A 7 -1.46 5.92 -22.81
N TYR A 8 -2.60 5.35 -23.20
CA TYR A 8 -2.70 3.90 -23.44
C TYR A 8 -1.82 3.44 -24.61
N LYS A 9 -1.76 4.22 -25.70
CA LYS A 9 -0.88 3.94 -26.84
C LYS A 9 0.60 3.98 -26.45
N ALA A 10 1.01 4.97 -25.65
CA ALA A 10 2.37 5.07 -25.14
C ALA A 10 2.74 3.86 -24.27
N TYR A 11 1.83 3.42 -23.39
CA TYR A 11 2.01 2.21 -22.59
C TYR A 11 2.19 0.96 -23.46
N LEU A 12 1.30 0.74 -24.43
CA LEU A 12 1.37 -0.42 -25.33
C LEU A 12 2.67 -0.44 -26.15
N LEU A 13 3.15 0.73 -26.59
CA LEU A 13 4.41 0.83 -27.32
C LEU A 13 5.59 0.40 -26.43
N LEU A 14 5.67 0.92 -25.21
CA LEU A 14 6.73 0.57 -24.25
C LEU A 14 6.71 -0.92 -23.91
N GLU A 15 5.53 -1.52 -23.72
CA GLU A 15 5.38 -2.97 -23.48
C GLU A 15 5.79 -3.82 -24.70
N SER A 16 5.46 -3.35 -25.91
CA SER A 16 5.91 -3.99 -27.15
C SER A 16 7.44 -3.99 -27.24
N ILE A 17 8.08 -2.84 -27.00
CA ILE A 17 9.55 -2.72 -27.01
C ILE A 17 10.17 -3.62 -25.95
N ARG A 18 9.63 -3.61 -24.72
CA ARG A 18 10.07 -4.50 -23.63
C ARG A 18 9.98 -5.98 -24.01
N SER A 19 8.90 -6.38 -24.66
CA SER A 19 8.68 -7.75 -25.10
C SER A 19 9.67 -8.17 -26.19
N GLN A 20 9.94 -7.29 -27.17
CA GLN A 20 10.91 -7.52 -28.24
C GLN A 20 12.35 -7.62 -27.71
N LEU A 21 12.69 -6.80 -26.70
CA LEU A 21 13.96 -6.89 -25.97
C LEU A 21 14.11 -8.23 -25.26
N ALA A 22 13.06 -8.69 -24.57
CA ALA A 22 13.07 -9.97 -23.86
C ALA A 22 13.17 -11.17 -24.81
N SER A 23 12.56 -11.10 -26.00
CA SER A 23 12.63 -12.15 -27.02
C SER A 23 13.89 -12.09 -27.89
N GLY A 24 14.73 -11.06 -27.75
CA GLY A 24 15.94 -10.88 -28.54
C GLY A 24 15.67 -10.68 -30.05
N SER A 25 14.47 -10.24 -30.44
CA SER A 25 14.03 -10.16 -31.84
C SER A 25 14.35 -8.83 -32.51
N LEU A 26 15.29 -8.06 -31.96
CA LEU A 26 15.59 -6.69 -32.40
C LEU A 26 16.71 -6.68 -33.44
N GLU A 27 16.40 -6.12 -34.61
CA GLU A 27 17.41 -5.85 -35.63
C GLU A 27 18.32 -4.69 -35.19
N ALA A 28 19.65 -4.90 -35.23
CA ALA A 28 20.63 -3.91 -34.77
C ALA A 28 20.55 -2.56 -35.50
N GLY A 29 20.00 -2.52 -36.72
CA GLY A 29 19.81 -1.30 -37.51
C GLY A 29 18.61 -0.45 -37.08
N ALA A 30 17.64 -1.02 -36.38
CA ALA A 30 16.41 -0.34 -35.94
C ALA A 30 16.55 0.30 -34.54
N ALA A 31 17.64 0.02 -33.83
CA ALA A 31 17.85 0.50 -32.46
C ALA A 31 17.72 2.03 -32.29
N PRO A 32 18.29 2.89 -33.17
CA PRO A 32 18.18 4.34 -33.00
C PRO A 32 16.74 4.86 -33.09
N GLN A 33 15.95 4.32 -34.03
CA GLN A 33 14.56 4.72 -34.24
C GLN A 33 13.69 4.29 -33.05
N LEU A 34 13.93 3.08 -32.53
CA LEU A 34 13.22 2.58 -31.37
C LEU A 34 13.55 3.35 -30.09
N CYS A 35 14.79 3.84 -29.94
CA CYS A 35 15.13 4.73 -28.83
C CYS A 35 14.34 6.05 -28.90
N GLU A 36 14.28 6.67 -30.09
CA GLU A 36 13.51 7.92 -30.29
C GLU A 36 12.01 7.71 -30.02
N GLU A 37 11.43 6.61 -30.52
CA GLU A 37 10.04 6.26 -30.26
C GLU A 37 9.76 5.98 -28.77
N ALA A 38 10.68 5.26 -28.11
CA ALA A 38 10.60 4.98 -26.68
C ALA A 38 10.69 6.26 -25.84
N GLU A 39 11.60 7.18 -26.16
CA GLU A 39 11.76 8.46 -25.46
C GLU A 39 10.51 9.33 -25.58
N ASN A 40 9.91 9.38 -26.77
CA ASN A 40 8.67 10.11 -27.00
C ASN A 40 7.50 9.50 -26.21
N ALA A 41 7.33 8.17 -26.25
CA ALA A 41 6.31 7.48 -25.47
C ALA A 41 6.51 7.63 -23.96
N LEU A 42 7.76 7.55 -23.50
CA LEU A 42 8.12 7.75 -22.10
C LEU A 42 7.79 9.18 -21.64
N THR A 43 8.04 10.19 -22.47
CA THR A 43 7.71 11.59 -22.17
C THR A 43 6.20 11.78 -22.01
N ILE A 44 5.38 11.18 -22.88
CA ILE A 44 3.91 11.20 -22.76
C ILE A 44 3.46 10.49 -21.48
N PHE A 45 4.05 9.33 -21.20
CA PHE A 45 3.73 8.54 -20.03
C PHE A 45 4.04 9.29 -18.73
N ILE A 46 5.30 9.71 -18.55
CA ILE A 46 5.76 10.48 -17.39
C ILE A 46 4.96 11.76 -17.26
N GLY A 47 4.82 12.55 -18.33
CA GLY A 47 4.05 13.79 -18.31
C GLY A 47 2.61 13.61 -17.83
N THR A 48 1.99 12.44 -18.12
CA THR A 48 0.65 12.11 -17.66
C THR A 48 0.61 11.68 -16.19
N VAL A 49 1.64 10.98 -15.68
CA VAL A 49 1.68 10.51 -14.29
C VAL A 49 2.35 11.48 -13.32
N SER A 50 3.05 12.51 -13.82
CA SER A 50 3.77 13.52 -13.02
C SER A 50 2.91 14.26 -12.01
N PHE A 51 1.58 14.26 -12.15
CA PHE A 51 0.70 14.83 -11.13
C PHE A 51 0.86 14.14 -9.77
N LEU A 52 1.26 12.85 -9.75
CA LEU A 52 1.48 12.07 -8.54
C LEU A 52 2.57 12.68 -7.64
N ILE A 53 3.53 13.43 -8.21
CA ILE A 53 4.60 14.10 -7.45
C ILE A 53 4.03 15.13 -6.46
N LYS A 54 2.83 15.64 -6.72
CA LYS A 54 2.16 16.58 -5.80
C LYS A 54 1.51 15.91 -4.61
N TYR A 55 1.43 14.58 -4.61
CA TYR A 55 0.77 13.83 -3.56
C TYR A 55 1.80 13.09 -2.71
N LYS A 56 1.50 12.95 -1.43
CA LYS A 56 2.26 12.18 -0.46
C LYS A 56 1.51 10.92 -0.12
N MET A 57 2.25 9.85 0.08
CA MET A 57 1.70 8.58 0.54
C MET A 57 1.92 8.46 2.04
N VAL A 58 0.87 8.14 2.79
CA VAL A 58 0.93 7.97 4.24
C VAL A 58 0.24 6.68 4.67
N ALA A 59 0.83 5.98 5.63
CA ALA A 59 0.25 4.84 6.29
C ALA A 59 -0.50 5.29 7.55
N VAL A 60 -1.79 4.96 7.63
CA VAL A 60 -2.58 5.07 8.86
C VAL A 60 -2.40 3.78 9.63
N ARG A 61 -1.73 3.84 10.79
CA ARG A 61 -1.57 2.66 11.64
C ARG A 61 -2.80 2.42 12.51
N ASP A 62 -3.24 3.48 13.18
CA ASP A 62 -4.35 3.40 14.12
C ASP A 62 -5.12 4.72 14.19
N ILE A 63 -6.35 4.64 14.69
CA ILE A 63 -7.27 5.76 14.82
C ILE A 63 -7.90 5.72 16.21
N THR A 64 -7.66 6.79 16.97
CA THR A 64 -8.29 6.95 18.28
C THR A 64 -9.44 7.95 18.18
N VAL A 65 -10.58 7.59 18.76
CA VAL A 65 -11.78 8.42 18.74
C VAL A 65 -11.89 9.20 20.04
N THR A 66 -11.87 10.53 19.96
CA THR A 66 -12.07 11.40 21.11
C THR A 66 -13.48 11.99 21.05
N SER A 67 -14.34 11.57 21.98
CA SER A 67 -15.69 12.11 22.16
C SER A 67 -15.81 12.76 23.53
N ASN A 68 -15.67 14.08 23.57
CA ASN A 68 -15.94 14.87 24.77
C ASN A 68 -17.40 15.30 24.78
N ARG A 69 -17.98 15.41 25.99
CA ARG A 69 -19.37 15.85 26.15
C ARG A 69 -19.55 17.25 25.56
N HIS A 70 -20.52 17.41 24.66
CA HIS A 70 -20.84 18.66 23.95
C HIS A 70 -19.79 19.14 22.94
N GLN A 71 -18.89 18.27 22.47
CA GLN A 71 -17.97 18.57 21.37
C GLN A 71 -18.22 17.63 20.18
N GLU A 72 -17.85 18.08 18.98
CA GLU A 72 -17.83 17.22 17.80
C GLU A 72 -16.81 16.09 17.99
N VAL A 73 -17.14 14.91 17.46
CA VAL A 73 -16.25 13.74 17.52
C VAL A 73 -15.01 14.02 16.68
N ALA A 74 -13.83 13.89 17.30
CA ALA A 74 -12.56 14.00 16.60
C ALA A 74 -11.94 12.61 16.42
N PHE A 75 -11.42 12.36 15.22
CA PHE A 75 -10.66 11.14 14.90
C PHE A 75 -9.19 11.51 14.85
N ASN A 76 -8.37 10.92 15.73
CA ASN A 76 -6.94 11.17 15.76
C ASN A 76 -6.20 10.01 15.12
N HIS A 77 -5.56 10.27 13.98
CA HIS A 77 -4.89 9.29 13.15
C HIS A 77 -3.40 9.25 13.45
N LYS A 78 -2.89 8.06 13.76
CA LYS A 78 -1.45 7.81 13.88
C LYS A 78 -0.88 7.53 12.49
N LEU A 79 -0.15 8.50 11.96
CA LEU A 79 0.37 8.47 10.58
C LEU A 79 1.86 8.12 10.54
N GLY A 80 2.25 7.38 9.51
CA GLY A 80 3.64 7.19 9.11
C GLY A 80 3.84 7.65 7.67
N SER A 81 4.83 8.51 7.42
CA SER A 81 5.13 8.96 6.05
C SER A 81 5.85 7.86 5.27
N LEU A 82 5.34 7.53 4.08
CA LEU A 82 5.94 6.54 3.17
C LEU A 82 6.83 7.25 2.14
N ASN A 83 7.85 7.98 2.61
CA ASN A 83 8.81 8.67 1.73
C ASN A 83 10.08 7.81 1.54
N ALA A 84 10.35 7.40 0.31
CA ALA A 84 11.56 6.62 -0.03
C ALA A 84 12.86 7.45 -0.15
N ALA A 85 12.80 8.78 0.04
CA ALA A 85 13.86 9.69 -0.40
C ALA A 85 15.03 9.87 0.59
N ASP A 86 14.81 9.81 1.90
CA ASP A 86 15.86 10.20 2.88
C ASP A 86 16.31 9.10 3.84
N SER A 87 15.55 8.01 3.93
CA SER A 87 16.02 6.75 4.49
C SER A 87 14.94 5.72 4.22
N ALA A 88 15.29 4.44 4.16
CA ALA A 88 14.30 3.37 4.12
C ALA A 88 13.42 3.31 5.40
N TYR A 89 13.51 4.31 6.27
CA TYR A 89 12.88 4.36 7.57
C TYR A 89 11.53 5.07 7.55
N LEU A 90 10.53 4.42 8.16
CA LEU A 90 9.23 5.01 8.46
C LEU A 90 9.41 6.11 9.50
N THR A 91 9.31 7.37 9.08
CA THR A 91 9.19 8.48 10.04
C THR A 91 7.74 8.49 10.52
N LEU A 92 7.54 8.04 11.75
CA LEU A 92 6.25 8.18 12.43
C LEU A 92 6.09 9.63 12.85
N ASP A 93 4.93 10.21 12.52
CA ASP A 93 4.55 11.45 13.14
C ASP A 93 4.34 11.17 14.64
N SER A 94 5.09 11.89 15.49
CA SER A 94 5.05 11.70 16.94
C SER A 94 3.69 12.00 17.53
N ASP A 95 2.94 12.91 16.88
CA ASP A 95 1.65 13.36 17.34
C ASP A 95 0.54 12.88 16.38
N PRO A 96 -0.49 12.16 16.89
CA PRO A 96 -1.68 11.84 16.12
C PRO A 96 -2.31 13.09 15.53
N ARG A 97 -2.72 13.01 14.27
CA ARG A 97 -3.33 14.15 13.57
C ARG A 97 -4.86 14.04 13.55
N PRO A 98 -5.59 15.11 13.87
CA PRO A 98 -7.04 15.07 13.83
C PRO A 98 -7.57 15.15 12.39
N PHE A 99 -8.44 14.24 12.00
CA PHE A 99 -9.18 14.30 10.74
C PHE A 99 -10.67 14.51 11.04
N ARG A 100 -11.35 15.27 10.18
CA ARG A 100 -12.81 15.44 10.26
C ARG A 100 -13.56 14.22 9.75
N ASN A 101 -13.02 13.59 8.70
CA ASN A 101 -13.53 12.36 8.14
C ASN A 101 -12.75 11.16 8.71
N HIS A 102 -13.45 10.04 8.92
CA HIS A 102 -12.77 8.82 9.31
C HIS A 102 -12.08 8.21 8.08
N ALA A 103 -10.78 7.93 8.21
CA ALA A 103 -10.08 6.95 7.38
C ALA A 103 -10.19 5.56 8.02
N GLU A 104 -9.65 4.54 7.36
CA GLU A 104 -9.59 3.18 7.89
C GLU A 104 -8.25 2.94 8.61
N SER A 105 -8.25 2.16 9.69
CA SER A 105 -7.01 1.69 10.33
C SER A 105 -6.26 0.73 9.39
N SER A 106 -4.93 0.64 9.57
CA SER A 106 -4.06 -0.19 8.73
C SER A 106 -4.21 0.07 7.23
N SER A 107 -4.42 1.34 6.84
CA SER A 107 -4.65 1.75 5.45
C SER A 107 -3.53 2.63 4.91
N ILE A 108 -3.40 2.67 3.58
CA ILE A 108 -2.51 3.60 2.89
C ILE A 108 -3.35 4.66 2.19
N LEU A 109 -3.02 5.92 2.43
CA LEU A 109 -3.69 7.07 1.85
C LEU A 109 -2.75 7.85 0.93
N LEU A 110 -3.32 8.36 -0.16
CA LEU A 110 -2.73 9.39 -1.00
C LEU A 110 -3.34 10.74 -0.64
N VAL A 111 -2.51 11.67 -0.18
CA VAL A 111 -2.91 13.00 0.30
C VAL A 111 -2.18 14.09 -0.48
N ASP A 112 -2.80 15.26 -0.65
CA ASP A 112 -2.20 16.39 -1.36
C ASP A 112 -1.23 17.19 -0.46
N ASP A 113 -1.65 17.53 0.75
CA ASP A 113 -0.80 18.19 1.74
C ASP A 113 -0.99 17.59 3.15
N LEU A 114 0.12 17.52 3.88
CA LEU A 114 0.17 17.10 5.29
C LEU A 114 0.27 18.30 6.23
N GLN A 115 0.39 19.53 5.73
CA GLN A 115 0.50 20.73 6.57
C GLN A 115 -0.84 21.25 7.09
N ASP A 116 -1.95 20.88 6.46
CA ASP A 116 -3.27 21.28 6.95
C ASP A 116 -3.62 20.58 8.26
N ALA A 117 -4.21 21.34 9.17
CA ALA A 117 -4.62 20.88 10.50
C ALA A 117 -5.73 19.82 10.46
N ALA A 118 -6.39 19.64 9.31
CA ALA A 118 -7.34 18.57 9.04
C ALA A 118 -7.19 18.09 7.60
N ILE A 119 -6.78 16.84 7.42
CA ILE A 119 -6.73 16.20 6.11
C ILE A 119 -8.18 15.89 5.70
N GLU A 120 -8.76 16.75 4.87
CA GLU A 120 -10.15 16.59 4.40
C GLU A 120 -10.25 15.78 3.11
N ARG A 121 -9.18 15.76 2.29
CA ARG A 121 -9.15 15.13 0.96
C ARG A 121 -8.05 14.10 0.89
N PHE A 122 -8.46 12.83 0.79
CA PHE A 122 -7.55 11.72 0.61
C PHE A 122 -8.16 10.68 -0.32
N LEU A 123 -7.29 9.88 -0.94
CA LEU A 123 -7.68 8.69 -1.68
C LEU A 123 -7.11 7.47 -0.94
N SER A 124 -7.97 6.53 -0.53
CA SER A 124 -7.50 5.25 0.00
C SER A 124 -6.94 4.41 -1.14
N LEU A 125 -5.71 3.91 -0.95
CA LEU A 125 -5.06 2.95 -1.85
C LEU A 125 -5.22 1.51 -1.34
N SER A 126 -5.71 1.32 -0.12
CA SER A 126 -6.13 0.02 0.38
C SER A 126 -7.48 -0.37 -0.23
N PRO A 127 -7.70 -1.65 -0.58
CA PRO A 127 -6.88 -2.82 -0.25
C PRO A 127 -5.79 -3.16 -1.29
N PHE A 128 -5.52 -2.32 -2.28
CA PHE A 128 -4.57 -2.63 -3.35
C PHE A 128 -3.10 -2.47 -2.95
N ILE A 129 -2.81 -1.54 -2.06
CA ILE A 129 -1.48 -1.32 -1.50
C ILE A 129 -1.60 -1.41 0.02
N ILE A 130 -0.69 -2.14 0.64
CA ILE A 130 -0.64 -2.37 2.08
C ILE A 130 0.78 -2.15 2.61
N ASP A 131 0.88 -1.69 3.85
CA ASP A 131 2.12 -1.64 4.61
C ASP A 131 2.05 -2.72 5.70
N ASN A 132 2.88 -3.76 5.60
CA ASN A 132 2.89 -4.87 6.55
C ASN A 132 3.10 -4.37 8.00
N ASN A 133 3.89 -3.30 8.18
CA ASN A 133 4.14 -2.73 9.49
C ASN A 133 2.88 -2.11 10.12
N ALA A 134 1.92 -1.67 9.31
CA ALA A 134 0.65 -1.15 9.80
C ALA A 134 -0.31 -2.25 10.27
N PHE A 135 -0.10 -3.51 9.87
CA PHE A 135 -0.95 -4.65 10.24
C PHE A 135 -0.43 -5.44 11.43
N LEU A 136 0.90 -5.59 11.55
CA LEU A 136 1.50 -6.44 12.58
C LEU A 136 1.92 -5.69 13.84
N ASP A 137 1.67 -4.37 13.91
CA ASP A 137 2.16 -3.45 14.95
C ASP A 137 3.64 -3.65 15.27
N LYS A 138 4.41 -4.09 14.27
CA LYS A 138 5.84 -4.29 14.40
C LYS A 138 6.49 -2.92 14.29
N SER A 139 7.30 -2.56 15.28
CA SER A 139 8.14 -1.35 15.27
C SER A 139 9.29 -1.45 14.27
N GLN A 140 9.10 -2.17 13.16
CA GLN A 140 10.14 -2.29 12.15
C GLN A 140 10.33 -0.92 11.53
N GLU A 141 11.58 -0.50 11.50
CA GLU A 141 11.93 0.82 11.01
C GLU A 141 11.85 0.83 9.48
N SER A 142 12.00 -0.31 8.79
CA SER A 142 12.02 -0.38 7.33
C SER A 142 10.63 -0.40 6.67
N LEU A 143 10.47 0.34 5.57
CA LEU A 143 9.30 0.27 4.69
C LEU A 143 9.06 -1.15 4.16
N ASP A 144 7.89 -1.73 4.46
CA ASP A 144 7.51 -3.08 4.03
C ASP A 144 6.18 -3.07 3.27
N ILE A 145 6.22 -2.47 2.06
CA ILE A 145 5.06 -2.22 1.21
C ILE A 145 4.79 -3.43 0.30
N TYR A 146 3.54 -3.84 0.23
CA TYR A 146 3.07 -4.86 -0.70
C TYR A 146 1.95 -4.35 -1.60
N ILE A 147 1.96 -4.82 -2.84
CA ILE A 147 0.98 -4.49 -3.86
C ILE A 147 0.18 -5.75 -4.20
N PHE A 148 -1.12 -5.59 -4.35
CA PHE A 148 -2.02 -6.63 -4.83
C PHE A 148 -1.52 -7.21 -6.16
N SER A 149 -1.41 -8.54 -6.22
CA SER A 149 -0.93 -9.25 -7.41
C SER A 149 -2.04 -10.01 -8.12
N HIS A 150 -2.74 -10.90 -7.41
CA HIS A 150 -3.76 -11.76 -8.00
C HIS A 150 -4.61 -12.42 -6.91
N VAL A 151 -5.70 -13.07 -7.33
CA VAL A 151 -6.52 -13.91 -6.46
C VAL A 151 -6.12 -15.37 -6.68
N ALA A 152 -5.86 -16.10 -5.59
CA ALA A 152 -5.56 -17.53 -5.61
C ALA A 152 -6.40 -18.23 -4.54
N ASN A 153 -7.12 -19.29 -4.90
CA ASN A 153 -7.95 -20.08 -3.98
C ASN A 153 -8.97 -19.27 -3.15
N GLY A 154 -9.50 -18.16 -3.70
CA GLY A 154 -10.43 -17.27 -3.00
C GLY A 154 -9.77 -16.37 -1.96
N GLU A 155 -8.45 -16.24 -2.01
CA GLU A 155 -7.64 -15.36 -1.16
C GLU A 155 -6.87 -14.35 -2.02
N TYR A 156 -6.66 -13.16 -1.48
CA TYR A 156 -5.95 -12.08 -2.16
C TYR A 156 -4.45 -12.21 -1.84
N VAL A 157 -3.63 -12.23 -2.90
CA VAL A 157 -2.18 -12.39 -2.82
C VAL A 157 -1.49 -11.08 -3.15
N TYR A 158 -0.54 -10.71 -2.31
CA TYR A 158 0.23 -9.49 -2.34
C TYR A 158 1.71 -9.78 -2.56
N LYS A 159 2.40 -8.91 -3.30
CA LYS A 159 3.84 -9.00 -3.56
C LYS A 159 4.56 -7.78 -3.03
N ASN A 160 5.70 -8.01 -2.37
CA ASN A 160 6.52 -6.95 -1.85
C ASN A 160 7.10 -6.09 -2.99
N VAL A 161 7.14 -4.77 -2.83
CA VAL A 161 7.69 -3.86 -3.87
C VAL A 161 9.18 -4.12 -4.10
N ASN A 162 9.95 -4.44 -3.05
CA ASN A 162 11.38 -4.68 -3.15
C ASN A 162 11.72 -5.96 -3.92
N SER A 163 10.78 -6.91 -4.00
CA SER A 163 10.95 -8.16 -4.75
C SER A 163 11.07 -7.97 -6.26
N HIS A 164 10.64 -6.82 -6.80
CA HIS A 164 10.80 -6.51 -8.22
C HIS A 164 12.20 -6.05 -8.59
N PHE A 165 12.96 -5.49 -7.64
CA PHE A 165 14.30 -4.95 -7.89
C PHE A 165 15.42 -5.97 -7.64
N GLN A 166 15.17 -6.97 -6.80
CA GLN A 166 16.11 -8.07 -6.54
C GLN A 166 15.70 -9.27 -7.39
N LYS A 167 16.67 -9.80 -8.15
CA LYS A 167 16.47 -10.93 -9.07
C LYS A 167 15.72 -12.07 -8.38
N MET A 168 14.83 -12.71 -9.14
CA MET A 168 14.10 -13.93 -8.79
C MET A 168 15.08 -15.06 -8.46
N GLU A 169 15.54 -15.12 -7.22
CA GLU A 169 16.05 -16.34 -6.61
C GLU A 169 15.23 -16.58 -5.35
N GLU A 170 14.41 -17.62 -5.44
CA GLU A 170 13.92 -18.50 -4.38
C GLU A 170 13.75 -17.86 -2.99
N HIS A 171 12.51 -17.52 -2.62
CA HIS A 171 11.81 -18.01 -1.42
C HIS A 171 10.48 -17.26 -1.23
N ASN A 172 9.52 -17.94 -0.57
CA ASN A 172 8.17 -17.50 -0.17
C ASN A 172 8.11 -16.21 0.68
N THR A 173 9.23 -15.51 0.87
CA THR A 173 9.43 -14.39 1.79
C THR A 173 8.89 -13.05 1.27
N TYR A 174 8.50 -12.97 0.01
CA TYR A 174 8.05 -11.71 -0.62
C TYR A 174 6.56 -11.67 -0.95
N THR A 175 5.81 -12.66 -0.48
CA THR A 175 4.38 -12.78 -0.76
C THR A 175 3.59 -12.92 0.52
N ILE A 176 2.51 -12.15 0.64
CA ILE A 176 1.56 -12.28 1.73
C ILE A 176 0.19 -12.63 1.15
N SER A 177 -0.60 -13.38 1.91
CA SER A 177 -1.97 -13.73 1.55
C SER A 177 -2.93 -13.38 2.68
N THR A 178 -4.18 -13.07 2.34
CA THR A 178 -5.26 -12.88 3.32
C THR A 178 -5.54 -14.11 4.19
N ALA A 179 -5.11 -15.30 3.75
CA ALA A 179 -5.15 -16.52 4.56
C ALA A 179 -3.97 -16.69 5.53
N TYR A 180 -3.02 -15.74 5.58
CA TYR A 180 -1.88 -15.82 6.48
C TYR A 180 -2.34 -15.83 7.95
N GLU A 181 -1.83 -16.81 8.69
CA GLU A 181 -2.10 -17.01 10.11
C GLU A 181 -0.83 -16.79 10.91
N GLU A 182 -0.86 -15.85 11.85
CA GLU A 182 0.20 -15.64 12.82
C GLU A 182 -0.21 -16.24 14.16
N LYS A 183 0.68 -17.05 14.74
CA LYS A 183 0.49 -17.58 16.10
C LYS A 183 1.15 -16.61 17.06
N ILE A 184 0.36 -16.00 17.93
CA ILE A 184 0.85 -15.11 18.98
C ILE A 184 0.68 -15.81 20.32
N GLU A 185 1.75 -15.85 21.10
CA GLU A 185 1.69 -16.24 22.51
C GLU A 185 1.15 -15.06 23.31
N VAL A 186 -0.02 -15.23 23.91
CA VAL A 186 -0.60 -14.25 24.81
C VAL A 186 -0.28 -14.68 26.22
N LYS A 187 0.43 -13.82 26.95
CA LYS A 187 0.54 -13.93 28.40
C LYS A 187 -0.67 -13.22 29.00
N ASP A 188 -1.58 -13.98 29.58
CA ASP A 188 -2.69 -13.42 30.33
C ASP A 188 -2.15 -12.94 31.69
N GLU A 189 -1.84 -11.64 31.81
CA GLU A 189 -1.62 -11.01 33.12
C GLU A 189 -2.98 -10.79 33.80
N VAL A 190 -3.38 -11.75 34.63
CA VAL A 190 -4.53 -11.56 35.52
C VAL A 190 -4.02 -10.90 36.80
N ASP A 191 -4.25 -9.58 36.93
CA ASP A 191 -3.91 -8.80 38.12
C ASP A 191 -4.83 -9.15 39.30
N PHE A 192 -4.60 -10.32 39.89
CA PHE A 192 -5.30 -10.82 41.06
C PHE A 192 -4.36 -11.55 42.02
N GLY A 193 -3.14 -11.05 42.25
CA GLY A 193 -2.30 -11.43 43.41
C GLY A 193 -1.92 -12.91 43.58
N TRP A 194 -2.26 -13.79 42.65
CA TRP A 194 -1.88 -15.20 42.59
C TRP A 194 -1.30 -15.46 41.20
N GLU A 195 0.00 -15.78 41.12
CA GLU A 195 0.66 -16.09 39.84
C GLU A 195 0.15 -17.43 39.30
N PHE A 196 -0.73 -17.38 38.31
CA PHE A 196 -0.97 -18.48 37.39
C PHE A 196 -0.32 -18.13 36.05
N ASN A 197 0.69 -18.91 35.68
CA ASN A 197 1.45 -18.71 34.44
C ASN A 197 0.89 -19.67 33.37
N GLU A 198 -0.33 -19.41 32.89
CA GLU A 198 -0.87 -20.10 31.72
C GLU A 198 -0.58 -19.27 30.47
N SER A 199 0.29 -19.77 29.59
CA SER A 199 0.47 -19.20 28.25
C SER A 199 -0.60 -19.78 27.32
N SER A 200 -1.49 -18.92 26.79
CA SER A 200 -2.42 -19.32 25.74
C SER A 200 -1.89 -18.91 24.38
N THR A 201 -1.99 -19.81 23.38
CA THR A 201 -1.64 -19.48 21.99
C THR A 201 -2.90 -19.09 21.23
N LYS A 202 -2.93 -17.88 20.66
CA LYS A 202 -4.01 -17.41 19.79
C LYS A 202 -3.52 -17.39 18.35
N THR A 203 -4.35 -17.89 17.43
CA THR A 203 -4.12 -17.77 15.99
C THR A 203 -4.89 -16.57 15.47
N LEU A 204 -4.16 -15.61 14.88
CA LEU A 204 -4.72 -14.38 14.32
C LEU A 204 -4.57 -14.39 12.80
N ARG A 205 -5.56 -13.82 12.11
CA ARG A 205 -5.53 -13.56 10.67
C ARG A 205 -5.46 -12.05 10.45
N PRO A 206 -4.27 -11.43 10.55
CA PRO A 206 -4.14 -9.97 10.53
C PRO A 206 -4.65 -9.34 9.23
N TYR A 207 -4.60 -10.09 8.13
CA TYR A 207 -5.02 -9.62 6.80
C TYR A 207 -6.47 -9.96 6.43
N ALA A 208 -7.26 -10.54 7.34
CA ALA A 208 -8.65 -10.86 7.04
C ALA A 208 -9.48 -9.61 6.68
N VAL A 209 -9.14 -8.46 7.27
CA VAL A 209 -9.78 -7.17 6.98
C VAL A 209 -9.63 -6.76 5.51
N LEU A 210 -8.50 -7.08 4.87
CA LEU A 210 -8.28 -6.78 3.45
C LEU A 210 -9.26 -7.53 2.54
N LYS A 211 -9.63 -8.75 2.93
CA LYS A 211 -10.61 -9.56 2.20
C LYS A 211 -11.99 -8.89 2.25
N GLU A 212 -12.40 -8.45 3.43
CA GLU A 212 -13.65 -7.72 3.63
C GLU A 212 -13.67 -6.39 2.84
N GLN A 213 -12.57 -5.64 2.85
CA GLN A 213 -12.45 -4.41 2.04
C GLN A 213 -12.61 -4.69 0.54
N PHE A 214 -12.00 -5.76 0.03
CA PHE A 214 -12.15 -6.15 -1.38
C PHE A 214 -13.58 -6.58 -1.72
N ASP A 215 -14.23 -7.35 -0.84
CA ASP A 215 -15.60 -7.79 -1.03
C ASP A 215 -16.57 -6.60 -1.05
N ASN A 216 -16.39 -5.65 -0.12
CA ASN A 216 -17.17 -4.41 -0.07
C ASN A 216 -16.97 -3.57 -1.34
N MET A 217 -15.73 -3.44 -1.80
CA MET A 217 -15.42 -2.72 -3.04
C MET A 217 -16.09 -3.37 -4.25
N GLN A 218 -16.09 -4.70 -4.36
CA GLN A 218 -16.77 -5.40 -5.46
C GLN A 218 -18.28 -5.16 -5.43
N VAL A 219 -18.89 -5.16 -4.24
CA VAL A 219 -20.30 -4.83 -4.05
C VAL A 219 -20.58 -3.40 -4.50
N ASP A 220 -19.72 -2.44 -4.17
CA ASP A 220 -19.93 -1.05 -4.56
C ASP A 220 -19.72 -0.81 -6.05
N LEU A 221 -18.74 -1.48 -6.67
CA LEU A 221 -18.55 -1.46 -8.13
C LEU A 221 -19.75 -2.05 -8.88
N SER A 222 -20.47 -3.01 -8.29
CA SER A 222 -21.67 -3.59 -8.91
C SER A 222 -22.89 -2.66 -8.93
N LYS A 223 -22.86 -1.56 -8.15
CA LYS A 223 -23.94 -0.58 -8.05
C LYS A 223 -23.79 0.62 -8.99
N VAL A 224 -22.65 0.74 -9.68
CA VAL A 224 -22.28 1.84 -10.59
C VAL A 224 -22.48 1.40 -12.03
#